data_AF-A0A4Z0GJG3-F1
#
_entry.id   AF-A0A4Z0GJG3-F1
#
_cell.length_a   1.000
_cell.length_b   1.000
_cell.length_c   1.000
_cell.angle_alpha   90.00
_cell.angle_beta   90.00
_cell.angle_gamma   90.00
#
_symmetry.space_group_name_H-M   'P 1'
#
loop_
_entity.id
_entity.type
_entity.pdbx_description
1 polymer ?
#
loop_
_entity_poly.entity_id
_entity_poly.type
_entity_poly.pdbx_seq_one_letter_code
_entity_poly.pdbx_strand_id
1 'polypeptide(L)'
;MNTEQKKLTYLSDHGWKPRKYMAMNRTSVVWYLQIGDEFNKLESTLNMLEISMMEFKSLVRHCEYIEKRMKSDLKRKEKWNLTEARQ
;
A
#
# COMPACT_ATOMS: atom_id res chain seq x y z
N MET A 1 3.30 -19.20 43.75
CA MET A 1 2.97 -18.76 42.37
C MET A 1 3.75 -19.63 41.40
N ASN A 2 3.09 -20.42 40.55
CA ASN A 2 3.72 -21.31 39.56
C ASN A 2 4.54 -20.48 38.54
N THR A 3 5.66 -21.02 38.06
CA THR A 3 6.53 -20.45 36.99
C THR A 3 5.73 -20.04 35.75
N GLU A 4 4.72 -20.83 35.36
CA GLU A 4 3.82 -20.47 34.25
C GLU A 4 3.02 -19.21 34.55
N GLN A 5 2.46 -19.08 35.76
CA GLN A 5 1.74 -17.88 36.19
C GLN A 5 2.62 -16.64 36.13
N LYS A 6 3.88 -16.74 36.58
CA LYS A 6 4.84 -15.62 36.54
C LYS A 6 5.14 -15.17 35.10
N LYS A 7 5.27 -16.12 34.17
CA LYS A 7 5.47 -15.83 32.75
C LYS A 7 4.25 -15.14 32.14
N LEU A 8 3.05 -15.59 32.48
CA LEU A 8 1.79 -14.97 32.05
C LEU A 8 1.68 -13.52 32.54
N THR A 9 1.98 -13.28 33.82
CA THR A 9 1.98 -11.96 34.43
C THR A 9 3.01 -11.05 33.75
N TYR A 10 4.27 -11.50 33.64
CA TYR A 10 5.32 -10.74 32.97
C TYR A 10 4.96 -10.34 31.54
N LEU A 11 4.46 -11.27 30.73
CA LEU A 11 4.07 -10.98 29.35
C LEU A 11 2.93 -9.96 29.29
N SER A 12 1.92 -10.11 30.14
CA SER A 12 0.79 -9.18 30.20
C SER A 12 1.23 -7.78 30.64
N ASP A 13 2.09 -7.69 31.66
CA ASP A 13 2.62 -6.43 32.18
C ASP A 13 3.46 -5.66 31.14
N HIS A 14 4.04 -6.37 30.18
CA HIS A 14 4.85 -5.80 29.10
C HIS A 14 4.07 -5.67 27.78
N GLY A 15 2.73 -5.65 27.85
CA GLY A 15 1.86 -5.39 26.70
C GLY A 15 1.70 -6.56 25.74
N TRP A 16 2.14 -7.77 26.08
CA TRP A 16 1.89 -8.95 25.26
C TRP A 16 0.50 -9.52 25.55
N LYS A 17 -0.26 -9.78 24.49
CA LYS A 17 -1.58 -10.41 24.58
C LYS A 17 -1.54 -11.83 24.02
N PRO A 18 -2.23 -12.79 24.66
CA PRO A 18 -2.34 -14.15 24.13
C PRO A 18 -3.43 -14.21 23.05
N ARG A 19 -3.11 -14.77 21.88
CA ARG A 19 -4.08 -15.17 20.85
C ARG A 19 -4.20 -16.68 20.83
N LYS A 20 -5.42 -17.19 21.00
CA LYS A 20 -5.72 -18.63 20.95
C LYS A 20 -6.10 -19.02 19.53
N TYR A 21 -5.45 -20.06 19.02
CA TYR A 21 -5.78 -20.72 17.76
C TYR A 21 -6.27 -22.13 18.08
N MET A 22 -7.49 -22.45 17.66
CA MET A 22 -8.05 -23.79 17.79
C MET A 22 -8.09 -24.45 16.41
N ALA A 23 -7.36 -25.55 16.26
CA ALA A 23 -7.34 -26.34 15.03
C ALA A 23 -7.67 -27.79 15.37
N MET A 24 -8.87 -28.21 14.98
CA MET A 24 -9.54 -29.52 15.10
C MET A 24 -9.35 -30.29 16.43
N ASN A 25 -8.12 -30.51 16.93
CA ASN A 25 -7.81 -31.21 18.19
C ASN A 25 -6.73 -30.51 19.05
N ARG A 26 -6.23 -29.33 18.66
CA ARG A 26 -5.14 -28.62 19.35
C ARG A 26 -5.48 -27.15 19.57
N THR A 27 -5.27 -26.69 20.80
CA THR A 27 -5.27 -25.27 21.15
C THR A 27 -3.82 -24.79 21.26
N SER A 28 -3.43 -23.87 20.38
CA SER A 28 -2.12 -23.20 20.45
C SER A 28 -2.32 -21.76 20.92
N VAL A 29 -1.46 -21.31 21.83
CA VAL A 29 -1.46 -19.92 22.33
C VAL A 29 -0.21 -19.24 21.81
N VAL A 30 -0.39 -18.20 21.00
CA VAL A 30 0.70 -17.34 20.51
C VAL A 30 0.62 -16.01 21.25
N TRP A 31 1.74 -15.54 21.78
CA TRP A 31 1.85 -14.22 22.41
C TRP A 31 2.26 -13.21 21.36
N TYR A 32 1.53 -12.10 21.25
CA TYR A 32 1.87 -11.00 20.36
C TYR A 32 1.97 -9.70 21.16
N LEU A 33 2.93 -8.85 20.80
CA LEU A 33 3.06 -7.52 21.39
C LEU A 33 1.86 -6.68 20.93
N GLN A 34 1.10 -6.13 21.87
CA GLN A 34 0.05 -5.17 21.56
C GLN A 34 0.70 -3.83 21.22
N ILE A 35 1.16 -3.72 19.97
CA ILE A 35 1.46 -2.42 19.38
C ILE A 35 0.10 -1.74 19.20
N GLY A 36 -0.06 -0.54 19.78
CA GLY A 36 -1.36 0.12 19.91
C GLY A 36 -2.17 0.17 18.60
N ASP A 37 -3.49 0.08 18.70
CA ASP A 37 -4.40 0.08 17.54
C ASP A 37 -4.18 1.28 16.61
N GLU A 38 -3.63 2.38 17.13
CA GLU A 38 -3.27 3.57 16.36
C GLU A 38 -2.09 3.34 15.41
N PHE A 39 -1.09 2.54 15.80
CA PHE A 39 0.06 2.23 14.93
C PHE A 39 -0.36 1.34 13.77
N ASN A 40 -1.16 0.30 14.04
CA ASN A 40 -1.69 -0.58 12.98
C ASN A 40 -2.63 0.18 12.03
N LYS A 41 -3.43 1.14 12.55
CA LYS A 41 -4.24 2.04 11.72
C LYS A 41 -3.38 2.99 10.89
N LEU A 42 -2.31 3.53 11.46
CA LEU A 42 -1.38 4.41 10.75
C LEU A 42 -0.65 3.67 9.63
N GLU A 43 -0.14 2.47 9.90
CA GLU A 43 0.52 1.62 8.90
C GLU A 43 -0.45 1.22 7.77
N SER A 44 -1.68 0.84 8.11
CA SER A 44 -2.73 0.57 7.11
C SER A 44 -3.06 1.80 6.26
N THR A 45 -3.13 2.99 6.87
CA THR A 45 -3.38 4.25 6.16
C THR A 45 -2.23 4.61 5.23
N LEU A 46 -0.97 4.43 5.69
CA LEU A 46 0.22 4.66 4.88
C LEU A 46 0.25 3.72 3.66
N ASN A 47 -0.05 2.43 3.86
CA ASN A 47 -0.09 1.47 2.75
C ASN A 47 -1.15 1.85 1.69
N MET A 48 -2.34 2.32 2.12
CA MET A 48 -3.38 2.80 1.19
C MET A 48 -2.95 4.06 0.43
N LEU A 49 -2.23 4.97 1.10
CA LEU A 49 -1.65 6.16 0.46
C LEU A 49 -0.58 5.77 -0.57
N GLU A 50 0.28 4.80 -0.25
CA GLU A 50 1.31 4.32 -1.17
C GLU A 50 0.72 3.70 -2.44
N ILE A 51 -0.34 2.89 -2.31
CA ILE A 51 -1.10 2.35 -3.46
C ILE A 51 -1.66 3.48 -4.31
N SER A 52 -2.34 4.45 -3.68
CA SER A 52 -2.90 5.60 -4.38
C SER A 52 -1.83 6.40 -5.13
N MET A 53 -0.66 6.60 -4.50
CA MET A 53 0.47 7.29 -5.15
C MET A 53 1.02 6.53 -6.36
N MET A 54 1.03 5.19 -6.33
CA MET A 54 1.43 4.37 -7.47
C MET A 54 0.46 4.53 -8.65
N GLU A 55 -0.84 4.56 -8.37
CA GLU A 55 -1.88 4.81 -9.37
C GLU A 55 -1.74 6.21 -9.99
N PHE A 56 -1.57 7.25 -9.17
CA PHE A 56 -1.35 8.61 -9.67
C PHE A 56 -0.08 8.73 -10.53
N LYS A 57 1.04 8.13 -10.11
CA LYS A 57 2.27 8.10 -10.93
C LYS A 57 2.05 7.40 -12.27
N SER A 58 1.24 6.35 -12.30
CA SER A 58 0.87 5.68 -13.55
C SER A 58 0.05 6.60 -14.46
N LEU A 59 -0.96 7.27 -13.89
CA LEU A 59 -1.82 8.20 -14.61
C LEU A 59 -1.03 9.38 -15.20
N VAL A 60 -0.12 9.98 -14.43
CA VAL A 60 0.74 11.08 -14.90
C VAL A 60 1.53 10.65 -16.13
N ARG A 61 2.19 9.48 -16.10
CA ARG A 61 2.93 8.95 -17.25
C ARG A 61 2.04 8.71 -18.47
N HIS A 62 0.80 8.29 -18.25
CA HIS A 62 -0.17 8.10 -19.33
C HIS A 62 -0.56 9.44 -19.98
N CYS A 63 -0.82 10.47 -19.17
CA CYS A 63 -1.10 11.82 -19.66
C CYS A 63 0.07 12.39 -20.47
N GLU A 64 1.32 12.24 -19.99
CA GLU A 64 2.53 12.66 -20.72
C GLU A 64 2.67 11.95 -22.07
N TYR A 65 2.37 10.65 -22.11
CA TYR A 65 2.37 9.88 -23.36
C TYR A 65 1.34 10.41 -24.36
N ILE A 66 0.10 10.66 -23.92
CA ILE A 66 -0.96 11.22 -24.76
C ILE A 66 -0.55 12.60 -25.28
N GLU A 67 -0.04 13.47 -24.41
CA GLU A 67 0.40 14.82 -24.79
C GLU A 67 1.49 14.77 -25.88
N LYS A 68 2.49 13.89 -25.71
CA LYS A 68 3.56 13.70 -26.70
C LYS A 68 3.01 13.20 -28.05
N ARG A 69 2.03 12.29 -28.02
CA ARG A 69 1.38 11.79 -29.23
C ARG A 69 0.63 12.91 -29.94
N MET A 70 -0.19 13.67 -29.21
CA MET A 70 -0.96 14.79 -29.75
C MET A 70 -0.05 15.86 -30.37
N LYS A 71 1.04 16.24 -29.70
CA LYS A 71 2.04 17.18 -30.25
C LYS A 71 2.65 16.66 -31.55
N SER A 72 2.90 15.36 -31.65
CA SER A 72 3.47 14.74 -32.84
C SER A 72 2.48 14.67 -34.00
N ASP A 73 1.19 14.45 -33.71
CA ASP A 73 0.12 14.44 -34.70
C ASP A 73 -0.15 15.85 -35.24
N LEU A 74 -0.17 16.86 -34.36
CA LEU A 74 -0.27 18.28 -34.72
C LEU A 74 0.87 18.70 -35.67
N LYS A 75 2.12 18.42 -35.32
CA LYS A 75 3.28 18.72 -36.18
C LYS A 75 3.19 18.06 -37.56
N ARG A 76 2.69 16.82 -37.62
CA ARG A 76 2.48 16.11 -38.89
C ARG A 76 1.41 16.80 -39.74
N LYS A 77 0.30 17.21 -39.13
CA LYS A 77 -0.78 17.93 -39.81
C LYS A 77 -0.33 19.31 -40.32
N GLU A 78 0.41 20.06 -39.51
CA GLU A 78 0.99 21.35 -39.92
C GLU A 78 1.91 21.20 -41.14
N LYS A 79 2.78 20.18 -41.15
CA LYS A 79 3.65 19.89 -42.29
C LYS A 79 2.87 19.52 -43.55
N TRP A 80 1.80 18.74 -43.41
CA TRP A 80 0.96 18.34 -44.53
C TRP A 80 0.25 19.55 -45.14
N ASN A 81 -0.39 20.39 -44.31
CA ASN A 81 -1.04 21.63 -44.75
C ASN A 81 -0.07 22.60 -45.46
N LEU A 82 1.17 22.72 -44.95
CA LEU A 82 2.21 23.54 -45.60
C LEU A 82 2.66 22.99 -46.96
N THR A 83 2.49 21.69 -47.19
CA THR A 83 2.83 21.04 -48.46
C THR A 83 1.68 21.20 -49.47
N GLU A 84 0.44 21.06 -49.03
CA GLU A 84 -0.75 21.32 -49.87
C GLU A 84 -0.85 22.78 -50.30
N ALA A 85 -0.55 23.74 -49.42
CA ALA A 85 -0.59 25.17 -49.74
C ALA A 85 0.49 25.62 -50.76
N ARG A 86 1.42 24.74 -51.13
CA ARG A 86 2.49 25.02 -52.12
C ARG A 86 2.21 24.43 -53.50
N GLN A 87 1.15 23.64 -53.64
CA GLN A 87 0.64 23.10 -54.91
C GLN A 87 -0.45 23.99 -55.46
#